data_AF-A0A7V9E4X0-F1
#
_entry.id   AF-A0A7V9E4X0-F1
#
_cell.length_a   1.000
_cell.length_b   1.000
_cell.length_c   1.000
_cell.angle_alpha   90.00
_cell.angle_beta   90.00
_cell.angle_gamma   90.00
#
_symmetry.space_group_name_H-M   'P 1'
#
loop_
_entity.id
_entity.type
_entity.pdbx_description
1 polymer ?
#
loop_
_entity_poly.entity_id
_entity_poly.type
_entity_poly.pdbx_seq_one_letter_code
_entity_poly.pdbx_strand_id
1 'polypeptide(L)'
;MSSPDLAALVPSWELALRAERKAPLTIKVYAQGVRQYLRWCSDNDRPLVLDRHQLAGFVDSLLTAGLQAATARSRQLGVRRFSA
;
A
#
# COMPACT_ATOMS: atom_id res chain seq x y z
N MET A 1 -5.05 15.54 18.03
CA MET A 1 -3.82 14.97 17.44
C MET A 1 -4.09 14.78 15.96
N SER A 2 -3.31 15.39 15.07
CA SER A 2 -3.50 15.20 13.62
C SER A 2 -3.11 13.79 13.21
N SER A 3 -3.88 13.17 12.31
CA SER A 3 -3.51 11.89 11.70
C SER A 3 -2.19 12.05 10.93
N PRO A 4 -1.28 11.06 10.96
CA PRO A 4 -0.03 11.16 10.22
C PRO A 4 -0.28 11.19 8.71
N ASP A 5 0.52 11.97 7.99
CA ASP A 5 0.55 11.91 6.52
C ASP A 5 1.23 10.60 6.10
N LEU A 6 0.40 9.61 5.76
CA LEU A 6 0.86 8.28 5.35
C LEU A 6 1.72 8.32 4.08
N ALA A 7 1.49 9.27 3.18
CA ALA A 7 2.28 9.39 1.95
C ALA A 7 3.71 9.85 2.27
N ALA A 8 3.85 10.80 3.19
CA ALA A 8 5.15 11.29 3.67
C ALA A 8 5.96 10.22 4.42
N LEU A 9 5.31 9.19 4.98
CA LEU A 9 5.99 8.10 5.69
C LEU A 9 6.59 7.03 4.76
N VAL A 10 6.14 6.92 3.51
CA VAL A 10 6.59 5.86 2.58
C VAL A 10 8.11 5.87 2.36
N PRO A 11 8.80 7.00 2.13
CA PRO A 11 10.26 7.02 1.95
C PRO A 11 11.03 6.54 3.19
N SER A 12 10.54 6.89 4.39
CA SER A 12 11.15 6.44 5.66
C SER A 12 10.96 4.92 5.84
N TRP A 13 9.81 4.39 5.46
CA TRP A 13 9.57 2.96 5.48
C TRP A 13 10.42 2.20 4.44
N GLU A 14 10.65 2.76 3.25
CA GLU A 14 11.59 2.18 2.27
C GLU A 14 13.03 2.10 2.83
N LEU A 15 13.46 3.09 3.63
CA LEU A 15 14.74 3.03 4.37
C LEU A 15 14.75 1.88 5.39
N ALA A 16 13.67 1.72 6.16
CA ALA A 16 13.55 0.62 7.13
C ALA A 16 13.62 -0.76 6.46
N LEU A 17 12.92 -0.95 5.33
CA LEU A 17 12.97 -2.21 4.57
C LEU A 17 14.37 -2.50 4.01
N ARG A 18 15.13 -1.46 3.62
CA ARG A 18 16.55 -1.62 3.24
C ARG A 18 17.41 -2.07 4.42
N ALA A 19 17.20 -1.49 5.61
CA ALA A 19 17.89 -1.93 6.83
C ALA A 19 17.55 -3.39 7.18
N GLU A 20 16.33 -3.85 6.91
CA GLU A 20 15.90 -5.26 7.00
C GLU A 20 16.47 -6.17 5.89
N ARG A 21 17.35 -5.66 5.01
CA ARG A 21 17.92 -6.37 3.85
C ARG A 21 16.87 -6.94 2.89
N LYS A 22 15.70 -6.29 2.76
CA LYS A 22 14.75 -6.66 1.71
C LYS A 22 15.36 -6.39 0.34
N ALA A 23 15.11 -7.28 -0.62
CA ALA A 23 15.57 -7.10 -1.99
C ALA A 23 15.00 -5.79 -2.59
N PRO A 24 15.76 -5.06 -3.45
CA PRO A 24 15.29 -3.81 -4.05
C PRO A 24 13.95 -3.94 -4.77
N LEU A 25 13.72 -5.05 -5.47
CA LEU A 25 12.46 -5.32 -6.15
C LEU A 25 11.29 -5.48 -5.16
N THR A 26 11.51 -6.15 -4.03
CA THR A 26 10.49 -6.31 -2.97
C THR A 26 10.09 -4.96 -2.40
N ILE A 27 11.08 -4.10 -2.09
CA ILE A 27 10.83 -2.75 -1.58
C ILE A 27 9.99 -1.95 -2.58
N LYS A 28 10.37 -1.97 -3.86
CA LYS A 28 9.63 -1.30 -4.93
C LYS A 28 8.18 -1.78 -5.01
N VAL A 29 7.96 -3.10 -5.04
CA VAL A 29 6.61 -3.70 -5.14
C VAL A 29 5.76 -3.32 -3.93
N TYR A 30 6.33 -3.38 -2.72
CA TYR A 30 5.61 -3.05 -1.49
C TYR A 30 5.23 -1.57 -1.44
N ALA A 31 6.19 -0.69 -1.68
CA ALA A 31 5.93 0.76 -1.67
C ALA A 31 4.98 1.18 -2.80
N GLN A 32 5.05 0.55 -3.97
CA GLN A 32 4.08 0.76 -5.04
C GLN A 32 2.66 0.31 -4.62
N GLY A 33 2.54 -0.77 -3.85
CA GLY A 33 1.26 -1.19 -3.25
C GLY A 33 0.66 -0.11 -2.36
N VAL A 34 1.46 0.45 -1.45
CA VAL A 34 1.04 1.53 -0.53
C VAL A 34 0.62 2.79 -1.30
N ARG A 35 1.46 3.25 -2.23
CA ARG A 35 1.15 4.45 -3.05
C ARG A 35 -0.14 4.29 -3.86
N GLN A 36 -0.37 3.12 -4.44
CA GLN A 36 -1.62 2.85 -5.18
C GLN A 36 -2.83 2.78 -4.27
N TYR A 37 -2.71 2.22 -3.06
CA TYR A 37 -3.78 2.22 -2.08
C TYR A 37 -4.17 3.66 -1.69
N LEU A 38 -3.20 4.50 -1.34
CA LEU A 38 -3.46 5.90 -0.96
C LEU A 38 -4.09 6.70 -2.11
N ARG A 39 -3.60 6.49 -3.35
CA ARG A 39 -4.21 7.08 -4.54
C ARG A 39 -5.64 6.60 -4.73
N TRP A 40 -5.89 5.29 -4.62
CA TRP A 40 -7.25 4.74 -4.71
C TRP A 40 -8.18 5.33 -3.64
N CYS A 41 -7.70 5.52 -2.41
CA CYS A 41 -8.48 6.19 -1.37
C CYS A 41 -8.85 7.62 -1.78
N SER A 42 -7.88 8.40 -2.27
CA SER A 42 -8.12 9.77 -2.75
C SER A 42 -9.08 9.81 -3.94
N ASP A 43 -8.90 8.94 -4.93
CA ASP A 43 -9.72 8.89 -6.16
C ASP A 43 -11.17 8.46 -5.88
N ASN A 44 -11.46 7.91 -4.69
CA ASN A 44 -12.77 7.41 -4.28
C ASN A 44 -13.35 8.18 -3.08
N ASP A 45 -12.84 9.38 -2.78
CA ASP A 45 -13.27 10.23 -1.65
C ASP A 45 -13.25 9.49 -0.29
N ARG A 46 -12.26 8.60 -0.11
CA ARG A 46 -12.08 7.83 1.13
C ARG A 46 -11.00 8.47 2.01
N PRO A 47 -11.14 8.38 3.35
CA PRO A 47 -10.09 8.83 4.26
C PRO A 47 -8.76 8.13 3.97
N LEU A 48 -7.65 8.90 3.96
CA LEU A 48 -6.29 8.38 3.78
C LEU A 48 -5.78 7.69 5.06
N VAL A 49 -6.43 6.58 5.44
CA VAL A 49 -6.12 5.78 6.63
C VAL A 49 -5.93 4.32 6.27
N LEU A 50 -5.22 3.57 7.11
CA LEU A 50 -5.07 2.12 6.94
C LEU A 50 -6.28 1.43 7.59
N ASP A 51 -7.27 1.10 6.77
CA ASP A 51 -8.50 0.43 7.20
C ASP A 51 -8.68 -0.91 6.46
N ARG A 52 -9.21 -1.92 7.18
CA ARG A 52 -9.38 -3.27 6.63
C ARG A 52 -10.43 -3.30 5.53
N HIS A 53 -11.53 -2.57 5.68
CA HIS A 53 -12.60 -2.54 4.69
C HIS A 53 -12.16 -1.79 3.43
N GLN A 54 -11.48 -0.65 3.58
CA GLN A 54 -10.84 0.05 2.46
C GLN A 54 -9.82 -0.83 1.74
N LEU A 55 -8.98 -1.59 2.46
CA LEU A 55 -8.03 -2.51 1.83
C LEU A 55 -8.72 -3.63 1.04
N ALA A 56 -9.84 -4.16 1.52
CA ALA A 56 -10.62 -5.14 0.77
C ALA A 56 -11.21 -4.53 -0.52
N GLY A 57 -11.78 -3.33 -0.44
CA GLY A 57 -12.29 -2.60 -1.62
C GLY A 57 -11.19 -2.24 -2.62
N PHE A 58 -10.00 -1.89 -2.16
CA PHE A 58 -8.85 -1.69 -3.02
C PHE A 58 -8.47 -2.97 -3.78
N VAL A 59 -8.39 -4.11 -3.09
CA VAL A 59 -8.09 -5.40 -3.74
C VAL A 59 -9.15 -5.77 -4.76
N ASP A 60 -10.43 -5.59 -4.43
CA ASP A 60 -11.54 -5.78 -5.36
C ASP A 60 -11.39 -4.91 -6.61
N SER A 61 -11.09 -3.61 -6.44
CA SER A 61 -10.88 -2.69 -7.57
C SER A 61 -9.74 -3.12 -8.49
N LEU A 62 -8.66 -3.69 -7.94
CA LEU A 62 -7.54 -4.20 -8.74
C LEU A 62 -7.96 -5.41 -9.57
N LEU A 63 -8.70 -6.34 -8.97
CA LEU A 63 -9.16 -7.55 -9.64
C LEU A 63 -10.20 -7.23 -10.71
N THR A 64 -11.15 -6.35 -10.41
CA THR A 64 -12.16 -5.84 -11.36
C THR A 64 -11.52 -5.09 -12.52
N ALA A 65 -10.40 -4.39 -12.29
CA ALA A 65 -9.59 -3.76 -13.34
C ALA A 65 -8.76 -4.76 -14.18
N GLY A 66 -8.91 -6.07 -13.96
CA GLY A 66 -8.27 -7.13 -14.75
C GLY A 66 -6.84 -7.47 -14.34
N LEU A 67 -6.38 -7.01 -13.16
CA LEU A 67 -5.05 -7.39 -12.69
C LEU A 67 -5.01 -8.84 -12.23
N GLN A 68 -3.85 -9.46 -12.45
CA GLN A 68 -3.58 -10.82 -11.97
C GLN A 68 -3.67 -10.89 -10.44
N ALA A 69 -4.26 -11.99 -9.94
CA ALA A 69 -4.42 -12.21 -8.51
C ALA A 69 -3.09 -12.14 -7.74
N ALA A 70 -2.00 -12.62 -8.33
CA ALA A 70 -0.66 -12.51 -7.76
C ALA A 70 -0.24 -11.04 -7.55
N THR A 71 -0.51 -10.17 -8.53
CA THR A 71 -0.19 -8.75 -8.44
C THR A 71 -1.04 -8.05 -7.38
N ALA A 72 -2.34 -8.35 -7.31
CA ALA A 72 -3.22 -7.83 -6.27
C ALA A 72 -2.75 -8.25 -4.87
N ARG A 73 -2.37 -9.52 -4.70
CA ARG A 73 -1.84 -10.06 -3.44
C ARG A 73 -0.53 -9.40 -3.02
N SER A 74 0.41 -9.19 -3.95
CA SER A 74 1.67 -8.50 -3.64
C SER A 74 1.46 -7.05 -3.18
N ARG A 75 0.50 -6.33 -3.80
CA ARG A 75 0.15 -4.96 -3.39
C ARG A 75 -0.54 -4.93 -2.04
N GLN A 76 -1.49 -5.84 -1.81
CA GLN A 76 -2.15 -6.02 -0.52
C GLN A 76 -1.14 -6.31 0.60
N LEU A 77 -0.16 -7.19 0.33
CA LEU A 77 0.89 -7.51 1.29
C LEU A 77 1.74 -6.28 1.63
N GLY A 78 2.06 -5.44 0.65
CA GLY A 78 2.73 -4.16 0.87
C GLY A 78 1.98 -3.27 1.86
N VAL A 79 0.67 -3.07 1.64
CA VAL A 79 -0.18 -2.27 2.54
C VAL A 79 -0.23 -2.86 3.96
N ARG A 80 -0.39 -4.18 4.08
CA ARG A 80 -0.40 -4.85 5.40
C ARG A 80 0.94 -4.76 6.13
N ARG A 81 2.07 -4.79 5.40
CA ARG A 81 3.39 -4.67 5.99
C ARG A 81 3.71 -3.24 6.42
N PHE A 82 3.10 -2.25 5.76
CA PHE A 82 3.21 -0.84 6.14
C PHE A 82 2.40 -0.50 7.40
N SER A 83 1.30 -1.22 7.65
CA SER A 83 0.45 -1.05 8.84
C SER A 83 0.94 -1.76 10.10
N ALA A 84 2.03 -2.54 10.02
CA ALA A 84 2.50 -3.43 11.08
C ALA A 84 3.77 -2.87 11.74
#